data_AF-A0A7J4KKR8-F1
#
_entry.id   AF-A0A7J4KKR8-F1
#
_cell.length_a   1.000
_cell.length_b   1.000
_cell.length_c   1.000
_cell.angle_alpha   90.00
_cell.angle_beta   90.00
_cell.angle_gamma   90.00
#
_symmetry.space_group_name_H-M   'P 1'
#
loop_
_entity.id
_entity.type
_entity.pdbx_description
1 polymer ?
#
loop_
_entity_poly.entity_id
_entity_poly.type
_entity_poly.pdbx_seq_one_letter_code
_entity_poly.pdbx_strand_id
1 'polypeptide(L)'
;PANKEVMIRSIQMQDRDFESATAGCRVGLAVKGATIEELKRGAIFSTPDAAKVDTKFTLRFTKNRFYQEVKKGVFHGTIGMQSIPVTITEIYDHTITIETEKPVGYTTNDTFILLDLNAKKLHHIGNGIVS
;
A
#
# COMPACT_ATOMS: atom_id res chain seq x y z
N PRO A 1 -10.02 2.00 -1.56
CA PRO A 1 -9.68 3.37 -2.03
C PRO A 1 -10.92 4.05 -2.59
N ALA A 2 -11.03 5.38 -2.48
CA ALA A 2 -12.27 6.11 -2.81
C ALA A 2 -12.50 6.32 -4.33
N ASN A 3 -11.44 6.24 -5.15
CA ASN A 3 -11.46 6.48 -6.60
C ASN A 3 -12.29 7.73 -6.99
N LYS A 4 -11.95 8.86 -6.39
CA LYS A 4 -12.71 10.11 -6.47
C LYS A 4 -11.83 11.22 -7.02
N GLU A 5 -12.38 12.00 -7.93
CA GLU A 5 -11.73 13.21 -8.42
C GLU A 5 -11.83 14.32 -7.36
N VAL A 6 -10.71 15.02 -7.15
CA VAL A 6 -10.59 16.09 -6.16
C VAL A 6 -9.81 17.26 -6.76
N MET A 7 -10.02 18.45 -6.21
CA MET A 7 -9.31 19.66 -6.61
C MET A 7 -8.40 20.14 -5.47
N ILE A 8 -7.12 20.35 -5.78
CA ILE A 8 -6.17 21.01 -4.88
C ILE A 8 -6.36 22.52 -5.03
N ARG A 9 -6.71 23.19 -3.93
CA ARG A 9 -7.00 24.64 -3.89
C ARG A 9 -5.77 25.47 -3.50
N SER A 10 -4.91 24.92 -2.66
CA SER A 10 -3.64 25.52 -2.26
C SER A 10 -2.68 24.45 -1.74
N ILE A 11 -1.38 24.77 -1.78
CA ILE A 11 -0.29 23.96 -1.26
C ILE A 11 0.46 24.81 -0.23
N GLN A 12 0.70 24.24 0.94
CA GLN A 12 1.41 24.90 2.03
C GLN A 12 2.65 24.11 2.46
N MET A 13 3.77 24.81 2.63
CA MET A 13 5.01 24.24 3.17
C MET A 13 5.60 25.23 4.18
N GLN A 14 5.91 24.75 5.40
CA GLN A 14 6.48 25.60 6.46
C GLN A 14 5.67 26.90 6.68
N ASP A 15 4.35 26.78 6.79
CA ASP A 15 3.39 27.87 7.00
C ASP A 15 3.40 28.98 5.93
N ARG A 16 3.86 28.67 4.71
CA ARG A 16 3.80 29.54 3.54
C ARG A 16 3.10 28.87 2.37
N ASP A 17 2.37 29.65 1.58
CA ASP A 17 1.69 29.19 0.36
C ASP A 17 2.67 29.06 -0.82
N PHE A 18 2.48 28.03 -1.62
CA PHE A 18 3.25 27.76 -2.84
C PHE A 18 2.33 27.35 -3.99
N GLU A 19 2.72 27.68 -5.21
CA GLU A 19 2.01 27.28 -6.44
C GLU A 19 2.27 25.81 -6.83
N SER A 20 3.39 25.24 -6.40
CA SER A 20 3.78 23.87 -6.73
C SER A 20 4.67 23.25 -5.67
N ALA A 21 4.78 21.93 -5.70
CA ALA A 21 5.69 21.14 -4.86
C ALA A 21 6.27 19.98 -5.65
N THR A 22 7.46 19.53 -5.26
CA THR A 22 8.18 18.41 -5.89
C THR A 22 8.27 17.21 -4.97
N ALA A 23 8.68 16.06 -5.50
CA ALA A 23 8.93 14.87 -4.70
C ALA A 23 9.88 15.16 -3.53
N GLY A 24 9.57 14.62 -2.34
CA GLY A 24 10.32 14.87 -1.10
C GLY A 24 9.79 16.03 -0.24
N CYS A 25 8.93 16.89 -0.79
CA CYS A 25 8.29 17.96 -0.01
C CYS A 25 7.19 17.42 0.91
N ARG A 26 7.20 17.84 2.19
CA ARG A 26 6.07 17.63 3.11
C ARG A 26 5.14 18.84 3.02
N VAL A 27 3.93 18.61 2.53
CA VAL A 27 2.95 19.66 2.21
C VAL A 27 1.68 19.52 3.05
N GLY A 28 1.07 20.65 3.38
CA GLY A 28 -0.36 20.75 3.67
C GLY A 28 -1.12 21.02 2.36
N LEU A 29 -2.29 20.40 2.17
CA LEU A 29 -3.13 20.58 0.99
C LEU A 29 -4.53 21.02 1.42
N ALA A 30 -5.04 22.08 0.81
CA ALA A 30 -6.47 22.39 0.87
C ALA A 30 -7.18 21.63 -0.25
N VAL A 31 -7.99 20.64 0.10
CA VAL A 31 -8.64 19.74 -0.86
C VAL A 31 -10.14 20.04 -0.93
N LYS A 32 -10.68 20.19 -2.14
CA LYS A 32 -12.12 20.27 -2.40
C LYS A 32 -12.59 19.00 -3.12
N GLY A 33 -13.75 18.49 -2.72
CA GLY A 33 -14.40 17.35 -3.37
C GLY A 33 -14.27 16.03 -2.61
N ALA A 34 -13.56 15.98 -1.48
CA ALA A 34 -13.52 14.84 -0.59
C ALA A 34 -13.87 15.24 0.86
N THR A 35 -14.54 14.35 1.60
CA THR A 35 -14.80 14.53 3.02
C THR A 35 -13.68 13.93 3.87
N ILE A 36 -13.65 14.29 5.17
CA ILE A 36 -12.65 13.78 6.11
C ILE A 36 -12.79 12.25 6.27
N GLU A 37 -14.02 11.75 6.23
CA GLU A 37 -14.34 10.33 6.32
C GLU A 37 -13.87 9.55 5.09
N GLU A 38 -13.73 10.21 3.94
CA GLU A 38 -13.18 9.61 2.72
C GLU A 38 -11.64 9.59 2.74
N LEU A 39 -11.01 10.56 3.40
CA LEU A 39 -9.56 10.72 3.52
C LEU A 39 -8.99 9.97 4.73
N LYS A 40 -9.19 8.65 4.76
CA LYS A 40 -8.67 7.78 5.84
C LYS A 40 -7.17 7.49 5.67
N ARG A 41 -6.57 6.94 6.73
CA ARG A 41 -5.19 6.42 6.69
C ARG A 41 -5.01 5.45 5.52
N GLY A 42 -3.94 5.64 4.76
CA GLY A 42 -3.67 4.85 3.56
C GLY A 42 -4.35 5.37 2.28
N ALA A 43 -5.09 6.48 2.35
CA ALA A 43 -5.51 7.21 1.16
C ALA A 43 -4.28 7.76 0.41
N ILE A 44 -4.35 7.70 -0.92
CA ILE A 44 -3.30 8.15 -1.84
C ILE A 44 -3.94 9.22 -2.73
N PHE A 45 -3.31 10.39 -2.81
CA PHE A 45 -3.57 11.34 -3.88
C PHE A 45 -2.64 11.00 -5.03
N SER A 46 -3.18 10.86 -6.24
CA SER A 46 -2.39 10.59 -7.43
C SER A 46 -2.98 11.33 -8.62
N THR A 47 -2.17 11.55 -9.65
CA THR A 47 -2.70 11.83 -10.98
C THR A 47 -3.46 10.59 -11.50
N PRO A 48 -4.30 10.74 -12.54
CA PRO A 48 -4.84 9.60 -13.25
C PRO A 48 -3.74 8.60 -13.63
N ASP A 49 -4.07 7.31 -13.56
CA ASP A 49 -3.22 6.15 -13.91
C ASP A 49 -1.92 5.94 -13.10
N ALA A 50 -1.52 6.89 -12.25
CA ALA A 50 -0.32 6.75 -11.41
C ALA A 50 -0.52 5.81 -10.21
N ALA A 51 -1.78 5.58 -9.80
CA ALA A 51 -2.14 4.61 -8.79
C ALA A 51 -3.24 3.68 -9.30
N LYS A 52 -3.19 2.43 -8.84
CA LYS A 52 -4.14 1.36 -9.16
C LYS A 52 -4.80 0.84 -7.89
N VAL A 53 -5.90 0.14 -8.07
CA VAL A 53 -6.67 -0.45 -6.98
C VAL A 53 -7.04 -1.87 -7.35
N ASP A 54 -6.58 -2.83 -6.57
CA ASP A 54 -6.85 -4.25 -6.82
C ASP A 54 -7.15 -4.98 -5.49
N THR A 55 -7.65 -6.20 -5.62
CA THR A 55 -7.83 -7.15 -4.49
C THR A 55 -6.98 -8.41 -4.65
N LYS A 56 -6.32 -8.60 -5.80
CA LYS A 56 -5.49 -9.75 -6.11
C LYS A 56 -4.16 -9.29 -6.68
N PHE A 57 -3.07 -9.80 -6.13
CA PHE A 57 -1.72 -9.36 -6.46
C PHE A 57 -0.81 -10.55 -6.69
N THR A 58 -0.04 -10.53 -7.77
CA THR A 58 1.08 -11.45 -7.96
C THR A 58 2.36 -10.71 -7.62
N LEU A 59 3.08 -11.18 -6.60
CA LEU A 59 4.27 -10.53 -6.08
C LEU A 59 5.52 -11.31 -6.45
N ARG A 60 6.53 -10.64 -6.98
CA ARG A 60 7.90 -11.17 -7.03
C ARG A 60 8.46 -11.11 -5.61
N PHE A 61 8.59 -12.26 -4.97
CA PHE A 61 8.72 -12.37 -3.53
C PHE A 61 10.10 -12.83 -3.09
N THR A 62 10.62 -12.16 -2.06
CA THR A 62 11.84 -12.52 -1.36
C THR A 62 11.50 -12.91 0.08
N LYS A 63 11.62 -14.21 0.38
CA LYS A 63 11.43 -14.71 1.73
C LYS A 63 12.52 -14.17 2.67
N ASN A 64 12.14 -13.80 3.89
CA ASN A 64 13.11 -13.59 4.94
C ASN A 64 13.84 -14.90 5.26
N ARG A 65 15.18 -14.89 5.20
CA ARG A 65 16.02 -16.07 5.44
C ARG A 65 15.81 -16.71 6.81
N PHE A 66 15.37 -15.94 7.80
CA PHE A 66 15.15 -16.40 9.17
C PHE A 66 13.71 -16.79 9.47
N TYR A 67 12.78 -16.52 8.53
CA TYR A 67 11.41 -16.98 8.68
C TYR A 67 11.32 -18.45 8.28
N GLN A 68 10.42 -19.17 8.97
CA GLN A 68 10.09 -20.55 8.68
C GLN A 68 9.54 -20.71 7.25
N GLU A 69 9.11 -21.91 6.89
CA GLU A 69 8.53 -22.13 5.57
C GLU A 69 7.27 -21.28 5.36
N VAL A 70 7.17 -20.64 4.19
CA VAL A 70 5.98 -19.85 3.81
C VAL A 70 4.92 -20.83 3.34
N LYS A 71 3.72 -20.69 3.89
CA LYS A 71 2.57 -21.54 3.56
C LYS A 71 1.40 -20.69 3.09
N LYS A 72 0.47 -21.34 2.39
CA LYS A 72 -0.83 -20.75 2.08
C LYS A 72 -1.64 -20.50 3.36
N GLY A 73 -2.47 -19.47 3.35
CA GLY A 73 -3.31 -19.13 4.49
C GLY A 73 -3.43 -17.62 4.73
N VAL A 74 -4.06 -17.27 5.83
CA VAL A 74 -4.34 -15.87 6.20
C VAL A 74 -3.20 -15.30 7.03
N PHE A 75 -2.70 -14.15 6.60
CA PHE A 75 -1.61 -13.38 7.20
C PHE A 75 -1.97 -11.89 7.17
N HIS A 76 -0.99 -11.03 7.45
CA HIS A 76 -1.12 -9.58 7.26
C HIS A 76 -0.14 -9.10 6.19
N GLY A 77 -0.59 -8.13 5.39
CA GLY A 77 0.22 -7.45 4.39
C GLY A 77 0.22 -5.96 4.66
N THR A 78 1.38 -5.33 4.46
CA THR A 78 1.51 -3.87 4.47
C THR A 78 2.02 -3.38 3.13
N ILE A 79 1.36 -2.36 2.57
CA ILE A 79 1.79 -1.62 1.37
C ILE A 79 1.55 -0.13 1.59
N GLY A 80 2.60 0.67 1.46
CA GLY A 80 2.61 2.07 1.89
C GLY A 80 2.15 2.20 3.36
N MET A 81 1.02 2.87 3.59
CA MET A 81 0.41 3.02 4.92
C MET A 81 -0.81 2.12 5.17
N GLN A 82 -1.13 1.22 4.25
CA GLN A 82 -2.24 0.28 4.36
C GLN A 82 -1.73 -1.03 4.97
N SER A 83 -2.22 -1.39 6.15
CA SER A 83 -1.97 -2.68 6.80
C SER A 83 -3.28 -3.43 6.91
N ILE A 84 -3.37 -4.59 6.27
CA ILE A 84 -4.61 -5.34 6.11
C ILE A 84 -4.37 -6.86 6.21
N PRO A 85 -5.41 -7.65 6.53
CA PRO A 85 -5.37 -9.09 6.34
C PRO A 85 -5.20 -9.44 4.85
N VAL A 86 -4.38 -10.45 4.57
CA VAL A 86 -4.13 -10.96 3.21
C VAL A 86 -4.13 -12.49 3.25
N THR A 87 -4.63 -13.11 2.19
CA THR A 87 -4.61 -14.56 2.03
C THR A 87 -3.60 -14.92 0.96
N ILE A 88 -2.57 -15.69 1.32
CA ILE A 88 -1.64 -16.28 0.34
C ILE A 88 -2.35 -17.49 -0.29
N THR A 89 -2.68 -17.40 -1.57
CA THR A 89 -3.43 -18.42 -2.31
C THR A 89 -2.53 -19.33 -3.14
N GLU A 90 -1.41 -18.80 -3.64
CA GLU A 90 -0.46 -19.54 -4.45
C GLU A 90 0.98 -19.16 -4.07
N ILE A 91 1.86 -20.15 -4.13
CA ILE A 91 3.30 -20.01 -3.94
C ILE A 91 3.93 -20.83 -5.06
N TYR A 92 4.64 -20.17 -5.95
CA TYR A 92 5.30 -20.81 -7.08
C TYR A 92 6.63 -20.12 -7.35
N ASP A 93 7.72 -20.87 -7.18
CA ASP A 93 9.08 -20.36 -7.38
C ASP A 93 9.34 -19.05 -6.60
N HIS A 94 9.76 -17.97 -7.27
CA HIS A 94 9.98 -16.65 -6.69
C HIS A 94 8.75 -15.75 -6.70
N THR A 95 7.56 -16.32 -6.83
CA THR A 95 6.28 -15.58 -6.87
C THR A 95 5.28 -16.09 -5.85
N ILE A 96 4.48 -15.16 -5.32
CA ILE A 96 3.32 -15.49 -4.50
C ILE A 96 2.10 -14.71 -4.97
N THR A 97 0.95 -15.36 -4.95
CA THR A 97 -0.34 -14.72 -5.21
C THR A 97 -1.01 -14.45 -3.88
N ILE A 98 -1.40 -13.20 -3.65
CA ILE A 98 -2.14 -12.79 -2.47
C ILE A 98 -3.49 -12.19 -2.84
N GLU A 99 -4.48 -12.42 -1.99
CA GLU A 99 -5.83 -11.87 -2.13
C GLU A 99 -6.24 -11.12 -0.87
N THR A 100 -7.01 -10.06 -1.04
CA THR A 100 -7.42 -9.15 0.04
C THR A 100 -8.94 -8.97 0.02
N GLU A 101 -9.57 -8.94 1.18
CA GLU A 101 -11.03 -8.74 1.25
C GLU A 101 -11.44 -7.33 0.82
N LYS A 102 -10.62 -6.34 1.19
CA LYS A 102 -10.83 -4.94 0.84
C LYS A 102 -9.88 -4.55 -0.30
N PRO A 103 -10.32 -3.72 -1.25
CA PRO A 103 -9.45 -3.19 -2.28
C PRO A 103 -8.30 -2.38 -1.68
N VAL A 104 -7.12 -2.49 -2.29
CA VAL A 104 -5.89 -1.84 -1.82
C VAL A 104 -5.35 -0.95 -2.92
N GLY A 105 -5.03 0.29 -2.56
CA GLY A 105 -4.40 1.24 -3.48
C GLY A 105 -2.89 1.02 -3.54
N TYR A 106 -2.29 1.10 -4.73
CA TYR A 106 -0.84 0.97 -4.88
C TYR A 106 -0.35 1.74 -6.11
N THR A 107 0.94 2.02 -6.13
CA THR A 107 1.66 2.64 -7.24
C THR A 107 2.68 1.66 -7.82
N THR A 108 3.21 1.96 -9.01
CA THR A 108 4.23 1.13 -9.65
C THR A 108 5.45 1.01 -8.74
N ASN A 109 5.98 -0.22 -8.62
CA ASN A 109 7.13 -0.58 -7.76
C ASN A 109 6.87 -0.53 -6.24
N ASP A 110 5.61 -0.37 -5.80
CA ASP A 110 5.33 -0.50 -4.38
C ASP A 110 5.67 -1.90 -3.87
N THR A 111 6.23 -1.92 -2.66
CA THR A 111 6.64 -3.15 -1.98
C THR A 111 5.60 -3.56 -0.95
N PHE A 112 5.07 -4.77 -1.10
CA PHE A 112 4.35 -5.46 -0.06
C PHE A 112 5.33 -6.04 0.97
N ILE A 113 5.02 -5.84 2.24
CA ILE A 113 5.67 -6.51 3.36
C ILE A 113 4.66 -7.50 3.96
N LEU A 114 5.02 -8.78 4.00
CA LEU A 114 4.17 -9.82 4.57
C LEU A 114 4.57 -10.14 6.01
N LEU A 115 3.56 -10.25 6.86
CA LEU A 115 3.67 -10.38 8.29
C LEU A 115 2.80 -11.53 8.81
N ASP A 116 3.39 -12.38 9.65
CA ASP A 116 2.69 -13.35 10.48
C ASP A 116 2.58 -12.80 11.89
N LEU A 117 1.46 -12.15 12.20
CA LEU A 117 1.22 -11.55 13.51
C LEU A 117 1.01 -12.58 14.62
N ASN A 118 0.87 -13.86 14.29
CA ASN A 118 0.69 -14.96 15.24
C ASN A 118 2.01 -15.73 15.49
N ALA A 119 3.10 -15.38 14.80
CA ALA A 119 4.38 -16.02 14.98
C ALA A 119 4.93 -15.76 16.40
N LYS A 120 5.55 -16.77 17.02
CA LYS A 120 6.12 -16.64 18.38
C LYS A 120 7.39 -15.80 18.46
N LYS A 121 8.10 -15.61 17.34
CA LYS A 121 9.43 -14.99 17.31
C LYS A 121 9.52 -13.93 16.22
N LEU A 122 9.60 -14.39 14.96
CA LEU A 122 9.80 -13.50 13.82
C LEU A 122 8.48 -13.34 13.07
N HIS A 123 7.96 -12.12 13.06
CA HIS A 123 6.70 -11.82 12.38
C HIS A 123 6.92 -11.46 10.91
N HIS A 124 8.12 -11.07 10.50
CA HIS A 124 8.41 -10.69 9.11
C HIS A 124 8.64 -11.92 8.23
N ILE A 125 7.67 -12.24 7.38
CA ILE A 125 7.70 -13.37 6.43
C ILE A 125 8.65 -13.06 5.27
N GLY A 126 8.57 -11.85 4.73
CA GLY A 126 9.34 -11.38 3.59
C GLY A 126 8.66 -10.21 2.90
N ASN A 127 9.19 -9.82 1.75
CA ASN A 127 8.68 -8.71 0.97
C ASN A 127 8.59 -9.04 -0.52
N GLY A 128 7.73 -8.35 -1.26
CA GLY A 128 7.61 -8.54 -2.69
C GLY A 128 7.08 -7.32 -3.42
N ILE A 129 7.44 -7.19 -4.69
CA ILE A 129 6.98 -6.11 -5.57
C ILE A 129 5.87 -6.66 -6.45
N VAL A 130 4.82 -5.86 -6.68
CA VAL A 130 3.74 -6.24 -7.61
C VAL A 130 4.33 -6.43 -9.01
N SER A 131 4.08 -7.61 -9.58
CA SER A 131 4.61 -8.05 -10.89
C SER A 131 3.77 -7.55 -12.05
#